data_AF-A0AAJ1ME35-F1
#
_entry.id   AF-A0AAJ1ME35-F1
#
_cell.length_a   1.000
_cell.length_b   1.000
_cell.length_c   1.000
_cell.angle_alpha   90.00
_cell.angle_beta   90.00
_cell.angle_gamma   90.00
#
_symmetry.space_group_name_H-M   'P 1'
#
loop_
_entity.id
_entity.type
_entity.pdbx_description
1 polymer ?
#
loop_
_entity_poly.entity_id
_entity_poly.type
_entity_poly.pdbx_seq_one_letter_code
_entity_poly.pdbx_strand_id
1 'polypeptide(L)'
;MARPQTTDIEKKISAKDTANAPTSSHIPTNEAAVDQERFAADMQLMRQQQGALTVERKEQNERVVALALDLNYQGSTDLAVLENSARDAIRRIGMGIFELGGYLLLLKEGCEHGEFTPVLERLGINPQAASRYMGVTKRFANLPTSANLEKLGYSKMVELLPLDDGQVDGLITEGQTGELELDDVSRMSVKELRAAVRKERAEAAKQKNRAERQEAVNAEMHEEVRQIKLLPEPEQAKRLHAEAGKIQDEVMGMVRGNLRRALEKLNESGQDQSLFMAGMVGQLIAELTMLRDEFNLVEVGSTPEWEKWSQAQGAASTSTAPN
;
A
#
# COMPACT_ATOMS: atom_id res chain seq x y z
N MET A 1 52.03 30.81 -8.58
CA MET A 1 50.56 31.07 -8.54
C MET A 1 49.87 29.82 -9.06
N ALA A 2 48.85 29.22 -8.47
CA ALA A 2 48.24 29.29 -7.15
C ALA A 2 47.47 27.96 -7.01
N ARG A 3 47.51 27.31 -5.85
CA ARG A 3 46.58 26.20 -5.55
C ARG A 3 45.17 26.79 -5.43
N PRO A 4 44.12 26.21 -6.01
CA PRO A 4 42.76 26.64 -5.72
C PRO A 4 42.38 26.24 -4.30
N GLN A 5 41.90 27.24 -3.56
CA GLN A 5 41.44 27.15 -2.18
C GLN A 5 40.03 26.57 -2.12
N THR A 6 39.81 25.68 -1.17
CA THR A 6 38.50 25.22 -0.75
C THR A 6 37.87 26.30 0.12
N THR A 7 36.93 27.07 -0.43
CA THR A 7 36.04 27.98 0.31
C THR A 7 34.65 27.37 0.47
N ASP A 8 33.96 27.76 1.55
CA ASP A 8 32.51 27.64 1.78
C ASP A 8 31.92 26.40 2.46
N ILE A 9 32.53 25.93 3.56
CA ILE A 9 31.76 25.18 4.59
C ILE A 9 31.92 25.78 6.00
N GLU A 10 32.99 26.51 6.32
CA GLU A 10 33.20 27.05 7.68
C GLU A 10 32.39 28.31 8.02
N LYS A 11 31.62 28.88 7.09
CA LYS A 11 30.96 30.19 7.31
C LYS A 11 29.55 30.14 7.93
N LYS A 12 29.04 28.96 8.33
CA LYS A 12 27.68 28.83 8.90
C LYS A 12 27.60 28.57 10.40
N ILE A 13 28.72 28.52 11.12
CA ILE A 13 28.71 28.34 12.59
C ILE A 13 29.00 29.67 13.32
N SER A 14 29.40 30.73 12.61
CA SER A 14 29.59 32.07 13.17
C SER A 14 28.33 32.92 12.94
N ALA A 15 27.36 32.88 13.87
CA ALA A 15 26.35 33.95 14.03
C ALA A 15 25.34 33.81 15.19
N LYS A 16 25.32 32.73 15.99
CA LYS A 16 24.22 32.55 16.98
C LYS A 16 24.56 32.47 18.47
N ASP A 17 25.83 32.39 18.87
CA ASP A 17 26.17 32.25 20.29
C ASP A 17 26.97 33.42 20.88
N THR A 18 26.88 34.62 20.29
CA THR A 18 27.41 35.86 20.87
C THR A 18 26.32 36.60 21.67
N ALA A 19 25.82 36.01 22.75
CA ALA A 19 24.95 36.71 23.69
C ALA A 19 24.84 36.01 25.05
N ASN A 20 25.97 35.66 25.69
CA ASN A 20 26.07 35.67 27.15
C ASN A 20 27.53 35.50 27.58
N ALA A 21 28.23 36.62 27.76
CA ALA A 21 29.49 36.63 28.48
C ALA A 21 29.20 36.94 29.95
N PRO A 22 29.28 35.97 30.88
CA PRO A 22 29.53 36.30 32.26
C PRO A 22 31.01 36.70 32.41
N THR A 23 31.18 37.99 32.68
CA THR A 23 32.27 38.62 33.42
C THR A 23 33.23 37.66 34.13
N SER A 24 34.51 37.83 33.84
CA SER A 24 35.64 37.40 34.67
C SER A 24 35.47 37.90 36.10
N SER A 25 34.94 37.07 36.98
CA SER A 25 35.09 37.21 38.42
C SER A 25 35.23 35.83 39.04
N HIS A 26 36.39 35.60 39.64
CA HIS A 26 36.77 34.42 40.42
C HIS A 26 36.64 33.08 39.70
N ILE A 27 37.71 32.67 39.02
CA ILE A 27 38.08 31.25 39.05
C ILE A 27 38.38 30.95 40.53
N PRO A 28 37.62 30.11 41.25
CA PRO A 28 38.15 29.52 42.44
C PRO A 28 39.30 28.64 41.96
N THR A 29 40.54 29.08 42.19
CA THR A 29 41.71 28.19 42.15
C THR A 29 41.58 27.22 43.31
N ASN A 30 40.65 26.29 43.18
CA ASN A 30 40.81 24.99 43.78
C ASN A 30 41.36 24.13 42.65
N GLU A 31 42.69 24.04 42.57
CA GLU A 31 43.35 22.87 42.01
C GLU A 31 42.83 21.65 42.79
N ALA A 32 41.65 21.15 42.41
CA ALA A 32 41.38 19.75 42.56
C ALA A 32 42.40 19.09 41.63
N ALA A 33 43.53 18.70 42.20
CA ALA A 33 44.54 17.88 41.55
C ALA A 33 43.82 16.91 40.62
N VAL A 34 44.23 16.84 39.35
CA VAL A 34 43.85 15.70 38.50
C VAL A 34 44.13 14.49 39.37
N ASP A 35 43.06 13.84 39.83
CA ASP A 35 43.11 12.83 40.87
C ASP A 35 43.80 11.64 40.20
N GLN A 36 45.15 11.65 40.18
CA GLN A 36 45.99 10.74 39.42
C GLN A 36 45.66 9.30 39.80
N GLU A 37 45.20 9.10 41.02
CA GLU A 37 44.68 7.84 41.54
C GLU A 37 43.35 7.43 40.88
N ARG A 38 42.40 8.35 40.64
CA ARG A 38 41.15 8.04 39.90
C ARG A 38 41.41 7.73 38.44
N PHE A 39 42.29 8.48 37.77
CA PHE A 39 42.67 8.21 36.38
C PHE A 39 43.41 6.87 36.25
N ALA A 40 44.31 6.56 37.19
CA ALA A 40 44.98 5.26 37.24
C ALA A 40 43.97 4.11 37.51
N ALA A 41 43.00 4.33 38.41
CA ALA A 41 41.93 3.37 38.69
C ALA A 41 41.03 3.12 37.47
N ASP A 42 40.64 4.17 36.74
CA ASP A 42 39.84 4.06 35.51
C ASP A 42 40.59 3.32 34.39
N MET A 43 41.89 3.61 34.21
CA MET A 43 42.75 2.88 33.26
C MET A 43 42.91 1.40 33.65
N GLN A 44 43.02 1.10 34.95
CA GLN A 44 43.10 -0.26 35.45
C GLN A 44 41.77 -1.02 35.29
N LEU A 45 40.63 -0.34 35.51
CA LEU A 45 39.29 -0.86 35.27
C LEU A 45 39.06 -1.15 33.78
N MET A 46 39.43 -0.24 32.89
CA MET A 46 39.40 -0.46 31.43
C MET A 46 40.24 -1.67 31.01
N ARG A 47 41.45 -1.83 31.57
CA ARG A 47 42.29 -3.00 31.31
C ARG A 47 41.67 -4.30 31.81
N GLN A 48 41.01 -4.28 32.98
CA GLN A 48 40.28 -5.42 33.52
C GLN A 48 39.07 -5.77 32.65
N GLN A 49 38.29 -4.77 32.22
CA GLN A 49 37.14 -4.96 31.31
C GLN A 49 37.59 -5.51 29.96
N GLN A 50 38.66 -4.97 29.37
CA GLN A 50 39.26 -5.51 28.14
C GLN A 50 39.74 -6.95 28.35
N GLY A 51 40.39 -7.24 29.48
CA GLY A 51 40.79 -8.60 29.85
C GLY A 51 39.60 -9.56 29.91
N ALA A 52 38.52 -9.19 30.61
CA ALA A 52 37.30 -9.99 30.72
C ALA A 52 36.68 -10.29 29.34
N LEU A 53 36.53 -9.27 28.48
CA LEU A 53 36.02 -9.44 27.12
C LEU A 53 36.88 -10.38 26.26
N THR A 54 38.21 -10.35 26.44
CA THR A 54 39.09 -11.27 25.70
C THR A 54 38.96 -12.72 26.16
N VAL A 55 38.73 -12.95 27.45
CA VAL A 55 38.50 -14.29 28.01
C VAL A 55 37.15 -14.81 27.52
N GLU A 56 36.08 -14.03 27.64
CA GLU A 56 34.75 -14.40 27.15
C GLU A 56 34.77 -14.76 25.66
N ARG A 57 35.47 -13.98 24.83
CA ARG A 57 35.60 -14.27 23.39
C ARG A 57 36.36 -15.57 23.12
N LYS A 58 37.39 -15.88 23.91
CA LYS A 58 38.12 -17.17 23.80
C LYS A 58 37.22 -18.34 24.19
N GLU A 59 36.50 -18.24 25.30
CA GLU A 59 35.54 -19.25 25.75
C GLU A 59 34.40 -19.45 24.74
N GLN A 60 33.93 -18.37 24.12
CA GLN A 60 32.97 -18.47 23.02
C GLN A 60 33.57 -19.22 21.82
N ASN A 61 34.79 -18.89 21.40
CA ASN A 61 35.44 -19.56 20.28
C ASN A 61 35.69 -21.05 20.56
N GLU A 62 36.13 -21.41 21.77
CA GLU A 62 36.31 -22.79 22.20
C GLU A 62 34.99 -23.57 22.15
N ARG A 63 33.88 -22.96 22.59
CA ARG A 63 32.53 -23.56 22.47
C ARG A 63 32.13 -23.81 21.02
N VAL A 64 32.38 -22.86 20.12
CA VAL A 64 32.06 -23.04 18.69
C VAL A 64 32.91 -24.15 18.06
N VAL A 65 34.20 -24.22 18.39
CA VAL A 65 35.10 -25.26 17.87
C VAL A 65 34.72 -26.65 18.39
N ALA A 66 34.39 -26.78 19.67
CA ALA A 66 33.91 -28.03 20.23
C ALA A 66 32.63 -28.51 19.52
N LEU A 67 31.66 -27.61 19.31
CA LEU A 67 30.44 -27.92 18.58
C LEU A 67 30.70 -28.32 17.12
N ALA A 68 31.65 -27.66 16.45
CA ALA A 68 32.02 -28.00 15.08
C ALA A 68 32.59 -29.42 14.98
N LEU A 69 33.39 -29.84 15.97
CA LEU A 69 33.90 -31.21 16.05
C LEU A 69 32.77 -32.22 16.27
N ASP A 70 31.85 -31.95 17.20
CA ASP A 70 30.70 -32.82 17.49
C ASP A 70 29.79 -33.01 16.26
N LEU A 71 29.63 -31.95 15.46
CA LEU A 71 28.86 -31.98 14.21
C LEU A 71 29.65 -32.53 13.02
N ASN A 72 30.92 -32.91 13.21
CA ASN A 72 31.84 -33.29 12.14
C ASN A 72 31.91 -32.25 11.01
N TYR A 73 31.81 -30.97 11.37
CA TYR A 73 31.81 -29.84 10.46
C TYR A 73 33.24 -29.43 10.10
N GLN A 74 33.57 -29.47 8.81
CA GLN A 74 34.91 -29.21 8.29
C GLN A 74 35.11 -27.79 7.73
N GLY A 75 34.08 -26.93 7.83
CA GLY A 75 34.13 -25.56 7.30
C GLY A 75 34.65 -24.53 8.32
N SER A 76 34.68 -23.27 7.89
CA SER A 76 35.05 -22.16 8.77
C SER A 76 34.02 -21.97 9.90
N THR A 77 34.50 -21.75 11.13
CA THR A 77 33.69 -21.38 12.30
C THR A 77 33.50 -19.86 12.45
N ASP A 78 34.04 -19.08 11.52
CA ASP A 78 33.82 -17.63 11.49
C ASP A 78 32.33 -17.31 11.24
N LEU A 79 31.78 -16.40 12.04
CA LEU A 79 30.34 -16.09 12.02
C LEU A 79 29.86 -15.57 10.66
N ALA A 80 30.65 -14.73 9.98
CA ALA A 80 30.24 -14.19 8.69
C ALA A 80 30.24 -15.27 7.60
N VAL A 81 31.21 -16.20 7.65
CA VAL A 81 31.25 -17.35 6.74
C VAL A 81 30.10 -18.33 7.00
N LEU A 82 29.77 -18.59 8.28
CA LEU A 82 28.63 -19.42 8.65
C LEU A 82 27.30 -18.81 8.19
N GLU A 83 27.11 -17.50 8.35
CA GLU A 83 25.91 -16.80 7.88
C GLU A 83 25.75 -16.92 6.36
N ASN A 84 26.82 -16.71 5.60
CA ASN A 84 26.81 -16.87 4.15
C ASN A 84 26.52 -18.31 3.74
N SER A 85 27.15 -19.28 4.41
CA SER A 85 26.92 -20.71 4.16
C SER A 85 25.46 -21.11 4.43
N ALA A 86 24.86 -20.57 5.51
CA ALA A 86 23.45 -20.77 5.82
C ALA A 86 22.53 -20.14 4.77
N ARG A 87 22.84 -18.91 4.31
CA ARG A 87 22.10 -18.23 3.25
C ARG A 87 22.14 -19.01 1.93
N ASP A 88 23.28 -19.59 1.58
CA ASP A 88 23.43 -20.44 0.40
C ASP A 88 22.73 -21.81 0.55
N ALA A 89 22.73 -22.40 1.75
CA ALA A 89 21.93 -23.59 2.03
C ALA A 89 20.42 -23.30 1.87
N ILE A 90 19.93 -22.17 2.37
CA ILE A 90 18.53 -21.75 2.21
C ILE A 90 18.15 -21.60 0.73
N ARG A 91 19.02 -20.99 -0.09
CA ARG A 91 18.81 -20.88 -1.55
C ARG A 91 18.75 -22.25 -2.21
N ARG A 92 19.69 -23.14 -1.90
CA ARG A 92 19.71 -24.51 -2.43
C ARG A 92 18.47 -25.30 -2.05
N ILE A 93 17.97 -25.16 -0.82
CA ILE A 93 16.71 -25.77 -0.37
C ILE A 93 15.54 -25.23 -1.21
N GLY A 94 15.49 -23.91 -1.44
CA GLY A 94 14.47 -23.30 -2.29
C GLY A 94 14.47 -23.84 -3.72
N MET A 95 15.65 -23.97 -4.33
CA MET A 95 15.82 -24.57 -5.66
C MET A 95 15.41 -26.04 -5.68
N GLY A 96 15.82 -26.82 -4.68
CA GLY A 96 15.43 -28.22 -4.57
C GLY A 96 13.91 -28.42 -4.42
N ILE A 97 13.22 -27.50 -3.73
CA ILE A 97 11.76 -27.51 -3.66
C ILE A 97 11.13 -27.20 -5.04
N PHE A 98 11.71 -26.27 -5.78
CA PHE A 98 11.24 -25.91 -7.12
C PHE A 98 11.39 -27.08 -8.11
N GLU A 99 12.56 -27.74 -8.09
CA GLU A 99 12.83 -28.96 -8.86
C GLU A 99 11.87 -30.09 -8.46
N LEU A 100 11.68 -30.31 -7.15
CA LEU A 100 10.71 -31.28 -6.63
C LEU A 100 9.30 -31.00 -7.14
N GLY A 101 8.85 -29.75 -7.13
CA GLY A 101 7.55 -29.38 -7.68
C GLY A 101 7.42 -29.70 -9.17
N GLY A 102 8.51 -29.59 -9.94
CA GLY A 102 8.57 -29.99 -11.34
C GLY A 102 8.42 -31.51 -11.52
N TYR A 103 9.15 -32.29 -10.74
CA TYR A 103 9.00 -33.75 -10.74
C TYR A 103 7.57 -34.17 -10.34
N LEU A 104 6.99 -33.53 -9.33
CA LEU A 104 5.62 -33.82 -8.89
C LEU A 104 4.56 -33.46 -9.94
N LEU A 105 4.75 -32.37 -10.69
CA LEU A 105 3.88 -32.02 -11.83
C LEU A 105 3.93 -33.10 -12.91
N LEU A 106 5.13 -33.49 -13.34
CA LEU A 106 5.31 -34.53 -14.36
C LEU A 106 4.80 -35.90 -13.90
N LEU A 107 5.06 -36.27 -12.64
CA LEU A 107 4.55 -37.49 -12.04
C LEU A 107 3.03 -37.50 -12.02
N LYS A 108 2.39 -36.39 -11.62
CA LYS A 108 0.93 -36.29 -11.58
C LYS A 108 0.32 -36.43 -12.97
N GLU A 109 0.93 -35.85 -13.99
CA GLU A 109 0.48 -35.97 -15.38
C GLU A 109 0.59 -37.40 -15.92
N GLY A 110 1.61 -38.16 -15.47
CA GLY A 110 1.79 -39.57 -15.83
C GLY A 110 0.99 -40.57 -14.98
N CYS A 111 0.33 -40.14 -13.90
CA CYS A 111 -0.47 -41.01 -13.04
C CYS A 111 -1.92 -41.08 -13.52
N GLU A 112 -2.52 -42.27 -13.43
CA GLU A 112 -3.97 -42.44 -13.56
C GLU A 112 -4.72 -41.79 -12.38
N HIS A 113 -6.03 -41.59 -12.53
CA HIS A 113 -6.85 -40.98 -11.48
C HIS A 113 -6.79 -41.81 -10.18
N GLY A 114 -6.34 -41.18 -9.10
CA GLY A 114 -6.21 -41.82 -7.77
C GLY A 114 -4.80 -42.35 -7.45
N GLU A 115 -3.95 -42.58 -8.45
CA GLU A 115 -2.62 -43.19 -8.25
C GLU A 115 -1.56 -42.21 -7.73
N PHE A 116 -1.80 -40.91 -7.86
CA PHE A 116 -0.86 -39.89 -7.39
C PHE A 116 -0.74 -39.86 -5.85
N THR A 117 -1.82 -40.11 -5.12
CA THR A 117 -1.79 -40.07 -3.64
C THR A 117 -0.91 -41.17 -3.04
N PRO A 118 -1.02 -42.45 -3.46
CA PRO A 118 -0.07 -43.49 -3.07
C PRO A 118 1.39 -43.18 -3.41
N VAL A 119 1.65 -42.51 -4.54
CA VAL A 119 3.01 -42.07 -4.91
C VAL A 119 3.56 -41.09 -3.87
N LEU A 120 2.76 -40.09 -3.46
CA LEU A 120 3.15 -39.12 -2.44
C LEU A 120 3.45 -39.78 -1.09
N GLU A 121 2.65 -40.78 -0.69
CA GLU A 121 2.88 -41.55 0.54
C GLU A 121 4.22 -42.28 0.51
N ARG A 122 4.56 -42.94 -0.62
CA ARG A 122 5.87 -43.60 -0.78
C ARG A 122 7.06 -42.64 -0.75
N LEU A 123 6.85 -41.41 -1.23
CA LEU A 123 7.86 -40.35 -1.17
C LEU A 123 7.94 -39.68 0.21
N GLY A 124 7.01 -39.96 1.12
CA GLY A 124 6.92 -39.31 2.43
C GLY A 124 6.50 -37.84 2.36
N ILE A 125 5.81 -37.44 1.29
CA ILE A 125 5.42 -36.04 1.05
C ILE A 125 3.94 -35.85 1.39
N ASN A 126 3.64 -34.86 2.22
CA ASN A 126 2.26 -34.50 2.54
C ASN A 126 1.54 -33.94 1.29
N PRO A 127 0.29 -34.35 0.97
CA PRO A 127 -0.47 -33.85 -0.17
C PRO A 127 -0.60 -32.32 -0.25
N GLN A 128 -0.75 -31.64 0.89
CA GLN A 128 -0.80 -30.18 0.94
C GLN A 128 0.55 -29.55 0.59
N ALA A 129 1.65 -30.15 1.05
CA ALA A 129 2.99 -29.70 0.70
C ALA A 129 3.27 -29.90 -0.79
N ALA A 130 2.95 -31.09 -1.32
CA ALA A 130 3.03 -31.39 -2.75
C ALA A 130 2.26 -30.36 -3.59
N SER A 131 1.01 -30.07 -3.22
CA SER A 131 0.20 -29.06 -3.92
C SER A 131 0.83 -27.66 -3.89
N ARG A 132 1.48 -27.27 -2.78
CA ARG A 132 2.18 -25.98 -2.69
C ARG A 132 3.44 -25.96 -3.56
N TYR A 133 4.25 -27.02 -3.51
CA TYR A 133 5.45 -27.14 -4.36
C TYR A 133 5.09 -27.08 -5.84
N MET A 134 4.13 -27.89 -6.27
CA MET A 134 3.61 -27.88 -7.64
C MET A 134 3.02 -26.52 -8.02
N GLY A 135 2.29 -25.87 -7.12
CA GLY A 135 1.72 -24.54 -7.35
C GLY A 135 2.79 -23.48 -7.58
N VAL A 136 3.82 -23.42 -6.73
CA VAL A 136 4.96 -22.51 -6.89
C VAL A 136 5.67 -22.81 -8.19
N THR A 137 6.04 -24.06 -8.44
CA THR A 137 6.77 -24.42 -9.66
C THR A 137 5.97 -24.09 -10.91
N LYS A 138 4.71 -24.51 -11.01
CA LYS A 138 3.87 -24.25 -12.18
C LYS A 138 3.75 -22.76 -12.47
N ARG A 139 3.58 -21.96 -11.41
CA ARG A 139 3.32 -20.53 -11.54
C ARG A 139 4.55 -19.73 -11.93
N PHE A 140 5.71 -20.10 -11.41
CA PHE A 140 6.96 -19.36 -11.65
C PHE A 140 7.88 -20.03 -12.68
N ALA A 141 7.49 -21.14 -13.32
CA ALA A 141 8.30 -21.86 -14.32
C ALA A 141 8.45 -21.14 -15.66
N ASN A 142 7.41 -20.42 -16.11
CA ASN A 142 7.39 -19.78 -17.43
C ASN A 142 7.81 -18.31 -17.40
N LEU A 143 7.92 -17.73 -16.21
CA LEU A 143 8.49 -16.41 -16.09
C LEU A 143 9.99 -16.53 -16.35
N PRO A 144 10.62 -15.56 -17.04
CA PRO A 144 12.08 -15.51 -17.05
C PRO A 144 12.48 -15.65 -15.58
N THR A 145 13.34 -16.62 -15.25
CA THR A 145 13.84 -16.82 -13.90
C THR A 145 14.54 -15.53 -13.52
N SER A 146 13.75 -14.56 -13.07
CA SER A 146 14.22 -13.21 -12.89
C SER A 146 15.12 -13.30 -11.69
N ALA A 147 16.24 -12.58 -11.72
CA ALA A 147 17.08 -12.43 -10.53
C ALA A 147 16.25 -12.01 -9.30
N ASN A 148 15.03 -11.49 -9.51
CA ASN A 148 14.07 -11.13 -8.47
C ASN A 148 13.40 -12.34 -7.81
N LEU A 149 13.05 -13.40 -8.56
CA LEU A 149 12.52 -14.64 -8.00
C LEU A 149 13.58 -15.44 -7.24
N GLU A 150 14.82 -15.48 -7.72
CA GLU A 150 15.92 -16.11 -6.97
C GLU A 150 16.23 -15.39 -5.65
N LYS A 151 16.03 -14.06 -5.61
CA LYS A 151 16.13 -13.27 -4.38
C LYS A 151 14.95 -13.53 -3.42
N LEU A 152 13.81 -13.95 -3.93
CA LEU A 152 12.64 -14.29 -3.13
C LEU A 152 12.78 -15.71 -2.58
N GLY A 153 12.88 -15.84 -1.26
CA GLY A 153 12.88 -17.16 -0.62
C GLY A 153 11.56 -17.91 -0.86
N TYR A 154 11.61 -19.25 -0.88
CA TYR A 154 10.44 -20.11 -1.09
C TYR A 154 9.22 -19.73 -0.24
N SER A 155 9.42 -19.43 1.04
CA SER A 155 8.33 -19.02 1.94
C SER A 155 7.57 -17.80 1.44
N LYS A 156 8.24 -16.85 0.79
CA LYS A 156 7.58 -15.66 0.20
C LYS A 156 6.85 -16.01 -1.08
N MET A 157 7.44 -16.84 -1.94
CA MET A 157 6.79 -17.32 -3.17
C MET A 157 5.48 -18.06 -2.89
N VAL A 158 5.40 -18.84 -1.81
CA VAL A 158 4.15 -19.49 -1.38
C VAL A 158 3.06 -18.48 -1.02
N GLU A 159 3.41 -17.38 -0.36
CA GLU A 159 2.42 -16.36 0.00
C GLU A 159 1.91 -15.57 -1.21
N LEU A 160 2.62 -15.58 -2.34
CA LEU A 160 2.18 -14.95 -3.59
C LEU A 160 1.21 -15.82 -4.40
N LEU A 161 1.16 -17.13 -4.15
CA LEU A 161 0.27 -18.07 -4.84
C LEU A 161 -1.22 -17.66 -4.90
N PRO A 162 -1.80 -16.99 -3.89
CA PRO A 162 -3.21 -16.59 -3.93
C PRO A 162 -3.53 -15.43 -4.88
N LEU A 163 -2.54 -14.65 -5.32
CA LEU A 163 -2.73 -13.59 -6.32
C LEU A 163 -3.18 -14.19 -7.66
N ASP A 164 -3.82 -13.41 -8.54
CA ASP A 164 -4.10 -13.86 -9.91
C ASP A 164 -2.88 -13.73 -10.84
N ASP A 165 -2.90 -14.39 -12.00
CA ASP A 165 -1.74 -14.48 -12.89
C ASP A 165 -1.29 -13.10 -13.40
N GLY A 166 -2.23 -12.19 -13.68
CA GLY A 166 -1.91 -10.82 -14.08
C GLY A 166 -1.24 -10.02 -12.95
N GLN A 167 -1.68 -10.19 -11.71
CA GLN A 167 -1.06 -9.57 -10.54
C GLN A 167 0.38 -10.06 -10.31
N VAL A 168 0.64 -11.36 -10.50
CA VAL A 168 2.00 -11.89 -10.35
C VAL A 168 2.90 -11.46 -11.51
N ASP A 169 2.38 -11.43 -12.73
CA ASP A 169 3.12 -10.94 -13.89
C ASP A 169 3.49 -9.46 -13.75
N GLY A 170 2.56 -8.61 -13.28
CA GLY A 170 2.83 -7.21 -12.95
C GLY A 170 3.89 -7.08 -11.86
N LEU A 171 3.76 -7.83 -10.76
CA LEU A 171 4.73 -7.79 -9.67
C LEU A 171 6.16 -8.17 -10.11
N ILE A 172 6.30 -9.08 -11.08
CA ILE A 172 7.61 -9.58 -11.51
C ILE A 172 8.19 -8.79 -12.68
N THR A 173 7.34 -8.39 -13.62
CA THR A 173 7.75 -7.69 -14.86
C THR A 173 7.81 -6.18 -14.66
N GLU A 174 6.77 -5.62 -14.03
CA GLU A 174 6.64 -4.18 -13.77
C GLU A 174 7.20 -3.81 -12.39
N GLY A 175 7.43 -4.80 -11.52
CA GLY A 175 7.96 -4.60 -10.17
C GLY A 175 6.89 -4.24 -9.14
N GLN A 176 5.62 -4.20 -9.53
CA GLN A 176 4.51 -3.81 -8.66
C GLN A 176 3.19 -4.45 -9.14
N THR A 177 2.30 -4.76 -8.20
CA THR A 177 0.89 -5.08 -8.46
C THR A 177 0.01 -4.34 -7.47
N GLY A 178 -0.86 -3.45 -7.96
CA GLY A 178 -1.69 -2.62 -7.08
C GLY A 178 -0.81 -1.81 -6.13
N GLU A 179 -1.00 -1.99 -4.82
CA GLU A 179 -0.17 -1.34 -3.79
C GLU A 179 1.05 -2.19 -3.36
N LEU A 180 1.23 -3.38 -3.92
CA LEU A 180 2.30 -4.31 -3.55
C LEU A 180 3.50 -4.16 -4.47
N GLU A 181 4.61 -3.60 -3.96
CA GLU A 181 5.87 -3.48 -4.68
C GLU A 181 6.83 -4.64 -4.39
N LEU A 182 7.60 -5.04 -5.40
CA LEU A 182 8.53 -6.18 -5.33
C LEU A 182 9.70 -5.93 -4.35
N ASP A 183 10.19 -4.68 -4.27
CA ASP A 183 11.24 -4.33 -3.29
C ASP A 183 10.70 -4.46 -1.86
N ASP A 184 9.46 -4.04 -1.63
CA ASP A 184 8.78 -4.19 -0.35
C ASP A 184 8.56 -5.66 0.00
N VAL A 185 8.16 -6.51 -0.96
CA VAL A 185 8.07 -7.96 -0.74
C VAL A 185 9.41 -8.52 -0.24
N SER A 186 10.54 -8.02 -0.74
CA SER A 186 11.87 -8.47 -0.31
C SER A 186 12.20 -8.06 1.13
N ARG A 187 11.70 -6.90 1.59
CA ARG A 187 11.93 -6.34 2.93
C ARG A 187 10.94 -6.84 3.99
N MET A 188 9.71 -7.14 3.58
CA MET A 188 8.65 -7.62 4.48
C MET A 188 8.97 -8.98 5.08
N SER A 189 8.53 -9.18 6.32
CA SER A 189 8.40 -10.52 6.90
C SER A 189 7.30 -11.31 6.18
N VAL A 190 7.33 -12.64 6.31
CA VAL A 190 6.30 -13.52 5.72
C VAL A 190 4.89 -13.19 6.25
N LYS A 191 4.80 -12.74 7.51
CA LYS A 191 3.52 -12.35 8.14
C LYS A 191 2.95 -11.07 7.51
N GLU A 192 3.81 -10.08 7.27
CA GLU A 192 3.43 -8.82 6.62
C GLU A 192 3.04 -9.07 5.17
N LEU A 193 3.83 -9.86 4.44
CA LEU A 193 3.50 -10.24 3.05
C LEU A 193 2.14 -10.93 2.96
N ARG A 194 1.84 -11.86 3.88
CA ARG A 194 0.53 -12.51 3.92
C ARG A 194 -0.61 -11.51 4.16
N ALA A 195 -0.39 -10.50 4.99
CA ALA A 195 -1.39 -9.46 5.22
C ALA A 195 -1.58 -8.56 3.98
N ALA A 196 -0.48 -8.17 3.34
CA ALA A 196 -0.49 -7.37 2.11
C ALA A 196 -1.20 -8.10 0.96
N VAL A 197 -0.87 -9.37 0.71
CA VAL A 197 -1.53 -10.20 -0.31
C VAL A 197 -3.03 -10.32 -0.05
N ARG A 198 -3.46 -10.48 1.22
CA ARG A 198 -4.90 -10.52 1.54
C ARG A 198 -5.59 -9.19 1.28
N LYS A 199 -4.93 -8.06 1.60
CA LYS A 199 -5.46 -6.72 1.34
C LYS A 199 -5.64 -6.52 -0.16
N GLU A 200 -4.59 -6.78 -0.93
CA GLU A 200 -4.58 -6.66 -2.39
C GLU A 200 -5.70 -7.51 -3.04
N ARG A 201 -5.86 -8.76 -2.60
CA ARG A 201 -6.96 -9.60 -3.07
C ARG A 201 -8.35 -9.07 -2.71
N ALA A 202 -8.51 -8.53 -1.51
CA ALA A 202 -9.78 -7.95 -1.08
C ALA A 202 -10.12 -6.71 -1.92
N GLU A 203 -9.12 -5.93 -2.31
CA GLU A 203 -9.29 -4.75 -3.15
C GLU A 203 -9.60 -5.14 -4.60
N ALA A 204 -8.83 -6.07 -5.18
CA ALA A 204 -9.11 -6.63 -6.50
C ALA A 204 -10.53 -7.22 -6.58
N ALA A 205 -10.96 -7.96 -5.56
CA ALA A 205 -12.31 -8.50 -5.48
C ALA A 205 -13.39 -7.41 -5.38
N LYS A 206 -13.15 -6.34 -4.61
CA LYS A 206 -14.07 -5.19 -4.55
C LYS A 206 -14.19 -4.50 -5.90
N GLN A 207 -13.08 -4.32 -6.62
CA GLN A 207 -13.11 -3.68 -7.94
C GLN A 207 -13.84 -4.55 -8.96
N LYS A 208 -13.56 -5.84 -8.99
CA LYS A 208 -14.28 -6.79 -9.85
C LYS A 208 -15.78 -6.78 -9.57
N ASN A 209 -16.20 -6.85 -8.30
CA ASN A 209 -17.61 -6.79 -7.92
C ASN A 209 -18.27 -5.46 -8.31
N ARG A 210 -17.53 -4.34 -8.30
CA ARG A 210 -18.05 -3.04 -8.76
C ARG A 210 -18.26 -3.04 -10.28
N ALA A 211 -17.29 -3.55 -11.02
CA ALA A 211 -17.39 -3.68 -12.48
C ALA A 211 -18.56 -4.58 -12.88
N GLU A 212 -18.68 -5.77 -12.28
CA GLU A 212 -19.78 -6.70 -12.54
C GLU A 212 -21.16 -6.10 -12.21
N ARG A 213 -21.27 -5.33 -11.10
CA ARG A 213 -22.52 -4.61 -10.79
C ARG A 213 -22.83 -3.53 -11.81
N GLN A 214 -21.83 -2.79 -12.26
CA GLN A 214 -22.02 -1.75 -13.27
C GLN A 214 -22.45 -2.36 -14.60
N GLU A 215 -21.84 -3.47 -15.00
CA GLU A 215 -22.23 -4.21 -16.20
C GLU A 215 -23.66 -4.75 -16.10
N ALA A 216 -24.05 -5.30 -14.94
CA ALA A 216 -25.41 -5.77 -14.71
C ALA A 216 -26.46 -4.64 -14.79
N VAL A 217 -26.19 -3.49 -14.17
CA VAL A 217 -27.07 -2.30 -14.24
C VAL A 217 -27.17 -1.79 -15.67
N ASN A 218 -26.06 -1.73 -16.40
CA ASN A 218 -26.06 -1.31 -17.80
C ASN A 218 -26.87 -2.29 -18.68
N ALA A 219 -26.75 -3.60 -18.42
CA ALA A 219 -27.51 -4.62 -19.13
C ALA A 219 -29.01 -4.54 -18.85
N GLU A 220 -29.41 -4.32 -17.59
CA GLU A 220 -30.80 -4.11 -17.18
C GLU A 220 -31.41 -2.89 -17.86
N MET A 221 -30.70 -1.75 -17.82
CA MET A 221 -31.15 -0.52 -18.48
C MET A 221 -31.31 -0.70 -20.00
N HIS A 222 -30.42 -1.45 -20.66
CA HIS A 222 -30.56 -1.75 -22.08
C HIS A 222 -31.79 -2.64 -22.38
N GLU A 223 -32.15 -3.55 -21.49
CA GLU A 223 -33.33 -4.40 -21.64
C GLU A 223 -34.62 -3.63 -21.40
N GLU A 224 -34.67 -2.74 -20.39
CA GLU A 224 -35.81 -1.87 -20.13
C GLU A 224 -36.10 -0.96 -21.35
N VAL A 225 -35.07 -0.35 -21.93
CA VAL A 225 -35.19 0.45 -23.15
C VAL A 225 -35.74 -0.38 -24.32
N ARG A 226 -35.36 -1.67 -24.44
CA ARG A 226 -35.92 -2.57 -25.47
C ARG A 226 -37.40 -2.83 -25.22
N GLN A 227 -37.79 -3.14 -23.98
CA GLN A 227 -39.17 -3.43 -23.62
C GLN A 227 -40.10 -2.24 -23.87
N ILE A 228 -39.65 -1.02 -23.58
CA ILE A 228 -40.44 0.21 -23.82
C ILE A 228 -40.73 0.38 -25.32
N LYS A 229 -39.78 0.09 -26.20
CA LYS A 229 -39.98 0.18 -27.66
C LYS A 229 -41.04 -0.77 -28.21
N LEU A 230 -41.40 -1.83 -27.48
CA LEU A 230 -42.41 -2.82 -27.90
C LEU A 230 -43.86 -2.44 -27.54
N LEU A 231 -44.09 -1.44 -26.69
CA LEU A 231 -45.45 -1.04 -26.27
C LEU A 231 -46.19 -0.21 -27.35
N PRO A 232 -47.52 -0.04 -27.27
CA PRO A 232 -48.23 0.95 -28.06
C PRO A 232 -47.83 2.39 -27.68
N GLU A 233 -47.66 3.27 -28.67
CA GLU A 233 -47.17 4.67 -28.55
C GLU A 233 -47.76 5.51 -27.39
N PRO A 234 -49.08 5.51 -27.09
CA PRO A 234 -49.61 6.26 -25.94
C PRO A 234 -49.24 5.68 -24.57
N GLU A 235 -48.95 4.38 -24.48
CA GLU A 235 -48.48 3.74 -23.25
C GLU A 235 -46.96 3.89 -23.10
N GLN A 236 -46.21 3.94 -24.20
CA GLN A 236 -44.78 4.27 -24.22
C GLN A 236 -44.53 5.64 -23.59
N ALA A 237 -45.26 6.68 -24.02
CA ALA A 237 -45.09 8.03 -23.49
C ALA A 237 -45.36 8.11 -21.98
N LYS A 238 -46.43 7.45 -21.49
CA LYS A 238 -46.74 7.41 -20.04
C LYS A 238 -45.63 6.72 -19.24
N ARG A 239 -45.07 5.61 -19.75
CA ARG A 239 -43.97 4.91 -19.08
C ARG A 239 -42.70 5.75 -19.07
N LEU A 240 -42.33 6.36 -20.21
CA LEU A 240 -41.18 7.25 -20.32
C LEU A 240 -41.29 8.45 -19.37
N HIS A 241 -42.48 9.06 -19.23
CA HIS A 241 -42.70 10.13 -18.26
C HIS A 241 -42.55 9.68 -16.80
N ALA A 242 -43.08 8.50 -16.46
CA ALA A 242 -42.96 7.95 -15.11
C ALA A 242 -41.51 7.58 -14.77
N GLU A 243 -40.77 7.04 -15.73
CA GLU A 243 -39.36 6.68 -15.58
C GLU A 243 -38.46 7.91 -15.49
N ALA A 244 -38.67 8.91 -16.36
CA ALA A 244 -37.99 10.20 -16.28
C ALA A 244 -38.23 10.89 -14.93
N GLY A 245 -39.46 10.80 -14.40
CA GLY A 245 -39.79 11.29 -13.06
C GLY A 245 -39.02 10.60 -11.94
N LYS A 246 -38.87 9.27 -11.99
CA LYS A 246 -38.06 8.51 -11.02
C LYS A 246 -36.58 8.91 -11.07
N ILE A 247 -36.01 9.01 -12.27
CA ILE A 247 -34.62 9.43 -12.45
C ILE A 247 -34.42 10.84 -11.89
N GLN A 248 -35.35 11.76 -12.17
CA GLN A 248 -35.32 13.11 -11.61
C GLN A 248 -35.35 13.10 -10.07
N ASP A 249 -36.25 12.32 -9.46
CA ASP A 249 -36.35 12.22 -8.00
C ASP A 249 -35.08 11.64 -7.37
N GLU A 250 -34.45 10.65 -8.00
CA GLU A 250 -33.17 10.08 -7.58
C GLU A 250 -32.03 11.09 -7.64
N VAL A 251 -31.88 11.82 -8.76
CA VAL A 251 -30.88 12.89 -8.91
C VAL A 251 -31.10 13.97 -7.86
N MET A 252 -32.34 14.41 -7.65
CA MET A 252 -32.68 15.40 -6.63
C MET A 252 -32.37 14.89 -5.21
N GLY A 253 -32.61 13.61 -4.93
CA GLY A 253 -32.25 12.95 -3.68
C GLY A 253 -30.73 12.90 -3.45
N MET A 254 -29.95 12.58 -4.49
CA MET A 254 -28.49 12.56 -4.42
C MET A 254 -27.91 13.97 -4.18
N VAL A 255 -28.43 14.99 -4.86
CA VAL A 255 -27.99 16.39 -4.69
C VAL A 255 -28.36 16.91 -3.28
N ARG A 256 -29.63 16.76 -2.87
CA ARG A 256 -30.11 17.28 -1.57
C ARG A 256 -29.57 16.50 -0.38
N GLY A 257 -29.28 15.21 -0.57
CA GLY A 257 -28.81 14.31 0.48
C GLY A 257 -27.29 14.17 0.50
N ASN A 258 -26.72 13.51 -0.51
CA ASN A 258 -25.31 13.11 -0.50
C ASN A 258 -24.37 14.30 -0.73
N LEU A 259 -24.60 15.08 -1.79
CA LEU A 259 -23.75 16.22 -2.12
C LEU A 259 -23.80 17.26 -1.00
N ARG A 260 -25.00 17.62 -0.52
CA ARG A 260 -25.16 18.56 0.60
C ARG A 260 -24.35 18.14 1.84
N ARG A 261 -24.49 16.89 2.28
CA ARG A 261 -23.73 16.38 3.44
C ARG A 261 -22.22 16.37 3.21
N ALA A 262 -21.77 16.12 1.99
CA ALA A 262 -20.35 16.17 1.65
C ALA A 262 -19.81 17.60 1.75
N LEU A 263 -20.54 18.58 1.22
CA LEU A 263 -20.18 20.00 1.33
C LEU A 263 -20.23 20.49 2.78
N GLU A 264 -21.22 20.07 3.58
CA GLU A 264 -21.28 20.38 5.02
C GLU A 264 -20.02 19.87 5.76
N LYS A 265 -19.62 18.61 5.53
CA LYS A 265 -18.40 18.04 6.13
C LYS A 265 -17.12 18.76 5.69
N LEU A 266 -17.04 19.16 4.41
CA LEU A 266 -15.89 19.92 3.91
C LEU A 266 -15.83 21.30 4.55
N ASN A 267 -16.97 21.96 4.73
CA ASN A 267 -17.07 23.25 5.40
C ASN A 267 -16.70 23.18 6.90
N GLU A 268 -16.96 22.04 7.55
CA GLU A 268 -16.61 21.78 8.96
C GLU A 268 -15.14 21.37 9.17
N SER A 269 -14.38 21.08 8.11
CA SER A 269 -13.03 20.48 8.19
C SER A 269 -11.93 21.41 8.74
N GLY A 270 -12.26 22.66 9.10
CA GLY A 270 -11.35 23.64 9.69
C GLY A 270 -10.33 24.28 8.73
N GLN A 271 -10.30 23.84 7.46
CA GLN A 271 -9.53 24.46 6.38
C GLN A 271 -10.47 25.23 5.44
N ASP A 272 -9.99 26.28 4.78
CA ASP A 272 -10.76 26.98 3.75
C ASP A 272 -10.83 26.12 2.47
N GLN A 273 -11.97 25.43 2.30
CA GLN A 273 -12.27 24.58 1.16
C GLN A 273 -13.28 25.25 0.20
N SER A 274 -13.53 26.56 0.35
CA SER A 274 -14.58 27.28 -0.39
C SER A 274 -14.43 27.18 -1.90
N LEU A 275 -13.20 27.29 -2.42
CA LEU A 275 -12.93 27.18 -3.85
C LEU A 275 -13.19 25.76 -4.40
N PHE A 276 -12.84 24.73 -3.64
CA PHE A 276 -13.07 23.34 -4.01
C PHE A 276 -14.57 23.02 -4.04
N MET A 277 -15.31 23.44 -3.01
CA MET A 277 -16.77 23.32 -2.93
C MET A 277 -17.47 24.06 -4.08
N ALA A 278 -17.02 25.29 -4.39
CA ALA A 278 -17.53 26.06 -5.53
C ALA A 278 -17.27 25.33 -6.86
N GLY A 279 -16.11 24.70 -7.03
CA GLY A 279 -15.80 23.87 -8.19
C GLY A 279 -16.76 22.69 -8.37
N MET A 280 -17.05 21.95 -7.29
CA MET A 280 -18.00 20.82 -7.33
C MET A 280 -19.41 21.25 -7.77
N VAL A 281 -19.92 22.34 -7.20
CA VAL A 281 -21.24 22.88 -7.57
C VAL A 281 -21.23 23.40 -9.00
N GLY A 282 -20.17 24.11 -9.39
CA GLY A 282 -20.00 24.63 -10.74
C GLY A 282 -20.00 23.53 -11.81
N GLN A 283 -19.37 22.38 -11.54
CA GLN A 283 -19.37 21.24 -12.47
C GLN A 283 -20.78 20.67 -12.68
N LEU A 284 -21.59 20.54 -11.62
CA LEU A 284 -22.98 20.10 -11.76
C LEU A 284 -23.84 21.10 -12.54
N ILE A 285 -23.63 22.40 -12.33
CA ILE A 285 -24.33 23.44 -13.10
C ILE A 285 -23.95 23.35 -14.58
N ALA A 286 -22.67 23.14 -14.90
CA ALA A 286 -22.20 22.99 -16.28
C ALA A 286 -22.86 21.79 -16.97
N GLU A 287 -22.89 20.63 -16.30
CA GLU A 287 -23.54 19.42 -16.82
C GLU A 287 -25.05 19.62 -17.05
N LEU A 288 -25.76 20.24 -16.11
CA LEU A 288 -27.18 20.55 -16.28
C LEU A 288 -27.42 21.55 -17.42
N THR A 289 -26.50 22.49 -17.63
CA THR A 289 -26.55 23.44 -18.75
C THR A 289 -26.36 22.71 -20.08
N MET A 290 -25.40 21.79 -20.16
CA MET A 290 -25.18 20.96 -21.35
C MET A 290 -26.41 20.10 -21.68
N LEU A 291 -27.04 19.47 -20.69
CA LEU A 291 -28.28 18.72 -20.89
C LEU A 291 -29.43 19.62 -21.37
N ARG A 292 -29.59 20.82 -20.79
CA ARG A 292 -30.60 21.78 -21.24
C ARG A 292 -30.40 22.14 -22.71
N ASP A 293 -29.16 22.43 -23.09
CA ASP A 293 -28.81 22.86 -24.45
C ASP A 293 -28.95 21.70 -25.46
N GLU A 294 -28.59 20.47 -25.08
CA GLU A 294 -28.75 19.25 -25.89
C GLU A 294 -30.22 19.02 -26.29
N PHE A 295 -31.15 19.23 -25.35
CA PHE A 295 -32.59 19.07 -25.59
C PHE A 295 -33.28 20.38 -26.02
N ASN A 296 -32.53 21.46 -26.23
CA ASN A 296 -33.03 22.79 -26.59
C ASN A 296 -34.19 23.27 -25.68
N LEU A 297 -34.03 23.07 -24.37
CA LEU A 297 -35.06 23.36 -23.38
C LEU A 297 -35.08 24.85 -23.01
N VAL A 298 -36.28 25.41 -22.86
CA VAL A 298 -36.47 26.80 -22.41
C VAL A 298 -36.10 26.90 -20.93
N GLU A 299 -35.39 27.98 -20.57
CA GLU A 299 -35.12 28.29 -19.17
C GLU A 299 -36.43 28.67 -18.45
N VAL A 300 -36.92 27.78 -17.61
CA VAL A 300 -38.05 28.05 -16.72
C VAL A 300 -37.47 28.54 -15.40
N GLY A 301 -37.44 29.86 -15.21
CA GLY A 301 -36.97 30.46 -13.97
C GLY A 301 -37.77 29.96 -12.77
N SER A 302 -37.15 29.20 -11.87
CA SER A 302 -37.71 28.97 -10.54
C SER A 302 -37.48 30.23 -9.72
N THR A 303 -38.39 31.21 -9.77
CA THR A 303 -38.31 32.34 -8.83
C THR A 303 -38.37 31.79 -7.40
N PRO A 304 -37.30 31.90 -6.60
CA PRO A 304 -37.28 31.40 -5.23
C PRO A 304 -38.31 32.15 -4.38
N GLU A 305 -38.89 31.51 -3.37
CA GLU A 305 -39.97 32.11 -2.57
C GLU A 305 -39.59 33.43 -1.88
N TRP A 306 -38.31 33.63 -1.52
CA TRP A 306 -37.84 34.86 -0.88
C TRP A 306 -37.86 36.07 -1.83
N GLU A 307 -37.68 35.84 -3.13
CA GLU A 307 -37.70 36.89 -4.16
C GLU A 307 -39.13 37.33 -4.46
N LYS A 308 -40.09 36.39 -4.43
CA LYS A 308 -41.54 36.68 -4.48
C LYS A 308 -41.99 37.52 -3.28
N TRP A 309 -41.44 37.24 -2.09
CA TRP A 309 -41.72 37.99 -0.87
C TRP A 309 -41.13 39.41 -0.90
N SER A 310 -39.91 39.58 -1.41
CA SER A 310 -39.27 40.88 -1.57
C SER A 310 -40.04 41.80 -2.53
N GLN A 311 -40.49 41.26 -3.67
CA GLN A 311 -41.30 42.02 -4.64
C GLN A 311 -42.68 42.39 -4.08
N ALA A 312 -43.28 41.52 -3.25
CA ALA A 312 -44.54 41.82 -2.57
C ALA A 312 -44.41 42.94 -1.52
N GLN A 313 -43.28 43.03 -0.81
CA GLN A 313 -43.03 44.11 0.15
C GLN A 313 -42.64 45.44 -0.51
N GLY A 314 -41.90 45.39 -1.63
CA GLY A 314 -41.56 46.58 -2.42
C GLY A 314 -42.78 47.24 -3.07
N ALA A 315 -43.77 46.45 -3.51
CA ALA A 315 -45.01 46.97 -4.07
C ALA A 315 -45.93 47.59 -3.00
N ALA A 316 -45.95 47.04 -1.78
CA ALA A 316 -46.76 47.55 -0.67
C ALA A 316 -46.25 48.90 -0.12
N SER A 317 -44.93 49.13 -0.12
CA SER A 317 -44.34 50.40 0.33
C SER A 317 -44.53 51.55 -0.66
N THR A 318 -44.73 51.26 -1.95
CA THR A 318 -45.04 52.28 -2.97
C THR A 318 -46.53 52.66 -3.06
N SER A 319 -47.42 51.95 -2.34
CA SER A 319 -48.87 52.12 -2.42
C SER A 319 -49.49 53.06 -1.36
N THR A 320 -48.70 53.62 -0.42
CA THR A 320 -49.25 54.35 0.75
C THR A 320 -48.74 55.80 0.90
N ALA A 321 -48.56 56.54 -0.19
CA ALA A 321 -48.42 58.00 -0.11
C ALA A 321 -49.65 58.69 -0.75
N PRO A 322 -50.65 59.11 0.04
CA PRO A 322 -51.71 59.99 -0.43
C PRO A 322 -51.24 61.46 -0.45
N ASN A 323 -51.86 62.26 -1.33
CA ASN A 323 -51.82 63.74 -1.37
C ASN A 323 -51.95 64.39 0.01
#